data_AF-A0A7X0FNU6-F1
#
_entry.id   AF-A0A7X0FNU6-F1
#
_cell.length_a   1.000
_cell.length_b   1.000
_cell.length_c   1.000
_cell.angle_alpha   90.00
_cell.angle_beta   90.00
_cell.angle_gamma   90.00
#
_symmetry.space_group_name_H-M   'P 1'
#
loop_
_entity.id
_entity.type
_entity.pdbx_description
1 polymer ?
#
loop_
_entity_poly.entity_id
_entity_poly.type
_entity_poly.pdbx_seq_one_letter_code
_entity_poly.pdbx_strand_id
1 'polypeptide(L)'
;MTVTLCTQTASAAADAHRLDIVLRELEKLIDRLAEAGLESGGLAALTDWSATAARAFHDEAETWAVDVRALEGVAIDLRADVWIARQRAAAAIGPWCR
;
A
#
# COMPACT_ATOMS: atom_id res chain seq x y z
N MET A 1 8.14 -8.28 -38.43
CA MET A 1 8.71 -7.98 -37.10
C MET A 1 8.22 -6.67 -36.49
N THR A 2 7.74 -5.70 -37.27
CA THR A 2 7.26 -4.39 -36.77
C THR A 2 5.92 -4.42 -36.01
N VAL A 3 4.97 -5.26 -36.41
CA VAL A 3 3.64 -5.36 -35.75
C VAL A 3 3.73 -5.84 -34.30
N THR A 4 4.66 -6.75 -33.99
CA THR A 4 4.86 -7.31 -32.64
C THR A 4 5.47 -6.30 -31.65
N LEU A 5 6.26 -5.34 -32.15
CA LEU A 5 6.87 -4.30 -31.32
C LEU A 5 5.84 -3.25 -30.90
N CYS A 6 4.97 -2.80 -31.81
CA CYS A 6 3.94 -1.81 -31.46
C CYS A 6 2.84 -2.37 -30.55
N THR A 7 2.50 -3.66 -30.63
CA THR A 7 1.59 -4.29 -29.67
C THR A 7 2.20 -4.42 -28.27
N GLN A 8 3.50 -4.72 -28.16
CA GLN A 8 4.21 -4.71 -26.87
C GLN A 8 4.26 -3.32 -26.24
N THR A 9 4.50 -2.27 -27.04
CA THR A 9 4.48 -0.89 -26.56
C THR A 9 3.10 -0.46 -26.07
N ALA A 10 2.02 -0.83 -26.78
CA ALA A 10 0.65 -0.56 -26.34
C ALA A 10 0.30 -1.30 -25.04
N SER A 11 0.73 -2.55 -24.88
CA SER A 11 0.56 -3.31 -23.63
C SER A 11 1.29 -2.65 -22.47
N ALA A 12 2.55 -2.24 -22.68
CA ALA A 12 3.35 -1.57 -21.65
C ALA A 12 2.73 -0.25 -21.19
N ALA A 13 2.14 0.52 -22.12
CA ALA A 13 1.40 1.75 -21.77
C ALA A 13 0.14 1.46 -20.94
N ALA A 14 -0.62 0.40 -21.28
CA ALA A 14 -1.77 -0.02 -20.50
C ALA A 14 -1.37 -0.49 -19.09
N ASP A 15 -0.27 -1.23 -18.98
CA ASP A 15 0.24 -1.70 -17.69
C ASP A 15 0.76 -0.56 -16.82
N ALA A 16 1.50 0.39 -17.39
CA ALA A 16 1.93 1.60 -16.68
C ALA A 16 0.73 2.39 -16.13
N HIS A 17 -0.34 2.53 -16.92
CA HIS A 17 -1.57 3.19 -16.48
C HIS A 17 -2.28 2.44 -15.34
N ARG A 18 -2.35 1.11 -15.41
CA ARG A 18 -2.92 0.28 -14.33
C ARG A 18 -2.11 0.41 -13.05
N LEU A 19 -0.78 0.42 -13.15
CA LEU A 19 0.10 0.61 -12.00
C LEU A 19 -0.05 2.01 -11.38
N ASP A 20 -0.32 3.05 -12.17
CA ASP A 20 -0.66 4.39 -11.66
C ASP A 20 -1.98 4.42 -10.88
N ILE A 21 -2.96 3.58 -11.25
CA ILE A 21 -4.18 3.41 -10.44
C ILE A 21 -3.83 2.73 -9.13
N VAL A 22 -3.07 1.64 -9.17
CA VAL A 22 -2.66 0.88 -7.97
C VAL A 22 -1.87 1.77 -7.00
N LEU A 23 -0.94 2.59 -7.48
CA LEU A 23 -0.18 3.53 -6.65
C LEU A 23 -1.09 4.48 -5.87
N ARG A 24 -2.09 5.07 -6.55
CA ARG A 24 -3.03 6.00 -5.90
C ARG A 24 -3.90 5.32 -4.85
N GLU A 25 -4.31 4.08 -5.09
CA GLU A 25 -5.10 3.33 -4.09
C GLU A 25 -4.23 2.88 -2.92
N LEU A 26 -2.96 2.53 -3.15
CA LEU A 26 -2.01 2.23 -2.08
C LEU A 26 -1.70 3.45 -1.22
N GLU A 27 -1.54 4.64 -1.81
CA GLU A 27 -1.35 5.89 -1.04
C GLU A 27 -2.54 6.15 -0.11
N LYS A 28 -3.77 6.05 -0.61
CA LYS A 28 -4.98 6.18 0.22
C LYS A 28 -5.05 5.12 1.32
N LEU A 29 -4.63 3.89 1.02
CA LEU A 29 -4.63 2.80 2.01
C LEU A 29 -3.60 3.06 3.11
N ILE A 30 -2.40 3.51 2.76
CA ILE A 30 -1.36 3.87 3.72
C ILE A 30 -1.85 4.98 4.64
N ASP A 31 -2.43 6.06 4.10
CA ASP A 31 -2.95 7.16 4.92
C ASP A 31 -4.01 6.68 5.93
N ARG A 32 -4.92 5.80 5.49
CA ARG A 32 -5.95 5.22 6.35
C ARG A 32 -5.37 4.28 7.42
N LEU A 33 -4.32 3.53 7.09
CA LEU A 33 -3.64 2.64 8.04
C LEU A 33 -2.85 3.45 9.07
N ALA A 34 -2.21 4.55 8.65
CA ALA A 34 -1.54 5.47 9.55
C ALA A 34 -2.53 6.10 10.56
N GLU A 35 -3.70 6.56 10.07
CA GLU A 35 -4.77 7.07 10.94
C GLU A 35 -5.27 6.00 11.92
N ALA A 36 -5.58 4.80 11.43
CA ALA A 36 -5.99 3.69 12.27
C ALA A 36 -4.90 3.28 13.29
N GLY A 37 -3.62 3.42 12.93
CA GLY A 37 -2.48 3.16 13.81
C GLY A 37 -2.36 4.17 14.95
N LEU A 38 -2.74 5.43 14.70
CA LEU A 38 -2.83 6.46 15.74
C LEU A 38 -4.02 6.19 16.68
N GLU A 39 -5.18 5.85 16.14
CA GLU A 39 -6.38 5.55 16.93
C GLU A 39 -6.19 4.33 17.83
N SER A 40 -5.71 3.22 17.27
CA SER A 40 -5.42 1.98 18.00
C SER A 40 -4.34 2.18 19.07
N GLY A 41 -3.27 2.91 18.76
CA GLY A 41 -2.25 3.28 19.74
C GLY A 41 -2.78 4.17 20.87
N GLY A 42 -3.70 5.09 20.55
CA GLY A 42 -4.38 5.92 21.54
C GLY A 42 -5.28 5.11 22.47
N LEU A 43 -6.00 4.12 21.95
CA LEU A 43 -6.81 3.19 22.74
C LEU A 43 -5.97 2.36 23.70
N ALA A 44 -4.85 1.80 23.22
CA ALA A 44 -3.91 1.07 24.07
C ALA A 44 -3.30 1.97 25.16
N ALA A 45 -3.05 3.24 24.86
CA ALA A 45 -2.45 4.18 25.81
C ALA A 45 -3.40 4.69 26.91
N LEU A 46 -4.70 4.39 26.85
CA LEU A 46 -5.62 4.70 27.95
C LEU A 46 -5.18 3.95 29.22
N THR A 47 -5.53 4.48 30.39
CA THR A 47 -5.13 3.92 31.69
C THR A 47 -6.34 3.52 32.52
N ASP A 48 -6.12 3.00 33.75
CA ASP A 48 -7.16 2.55 34.70
C ASP A 48 -7.91 1.26 34.34
N TRP A 49 -7.26 0.36 33.59
CA TRP A 49 -7.72 -1.01 33.31
C TRP A 49 -7.69 -1.91 34.56
N SER A 50 -8.57 -1.65 35.51
CA SER A 50 -8.61 -2.35 36.80
C SER A 50 -9.47 -3.63 36.77
N ALA A 51 -10.56 -3.61 36.00
CA ALA A 51 -11.44 -4.76 35.83
C ALA A 51 -10.86 -5.78 34.83
N THR A 52 -11.16 -7.07 35.01
CA THR A 52 -10.66 -8.14 34.12
C THR A 52 -11.06 -7.93 32.66
N ALA A 53 -12.30 -7.50 32.39
CA ALA A 53 -12.74 -7.18 31.03
C ALA A 53 -11.97 -5.99 30.44
N ALA A 54 -11.60 -5.02 31.29
CA ALA A 54 -10.86 -3.83 30.90
C ALA A 54 -9.42 -4.19 30.47
N ARG A 55 -8.75 -5.10 31.20
CA ARG A 55 -7.44 -5.65 30.81
C ARG A 55 -7.49 -6.45 29.51
N ALA A 56 -8.47 -7.34 29.36
CA ALA A 56 -8.61 -8.12 28.13
C ALA A 56 -8.82 -7.23 26.89
N PHE A 57 -9.58 -6.13 27.04
CA PHE A 57 -9.73 -5.13 25.99
C PHE A 57 -8.41 -4.42 25.68
N HIS A 58 -7.64 -4.04 26.70
CA HIS A 58 -6.33 -3.42 26.52
C HIS A 58 -5.36 -4.33 25.75
N ASP A 59 -5.24 -5.60 26.13
CA ASP A 59 -4.35 -6.56 25.47
C ASP A 59 -4.72 -6.74 23.98
N GLU A 60 -6.02 -6.76 23.67
CA GLU A 60 -6.52 -6.80 22.30
C GLU A 60 -6.22 -5.49 21.54
N ALA A 61 -6.38 -4.33 22.19
CA ALA A 61 -6.05 -3.04 21.60
C ALA A 61 -4.56 -2.89 21.30
N GLU A 62 -3.67 -3.39 22.16
CA GLU A 62 -2.22 -3.45 21.91
C GLU A 62 -1.91 -4.34 20.71
N THR A 63 -2.50 -5.54 20.65
CA THR A 63 -2.31 -6.48 19.53
C THR A 63 -2.78 -5.85 18.22
N TRP A 64 -3.97 -5.24 18.23
CA TRP A 64 -4.52 -4.56 17.07
C TRP A 64 -3.62 -3.39 16.61
N ALA A 65 -3.08 -2.61 17.53
CA ALA A 65 -2.17 -1.51 17.20
C ALA A 65 -0.88 -2.00 16.53
N VAL A 66 -0.34 -3.15 16.97
CA VAL A 66 0.82 -3.80 16.33
C VAL A 66 0.48 -4.26 14.92
N ASP A 67 -0.66 -4.93 14.74
CA ASP A 67 -1.10 -5.45 13.45
C ASP A 67 -1.35 -4.35 12.42
N VAL A 68 -1.99 -3.24 12.81
CA VAL A 68 -2.23 -2.11 11.92
C VAL A 68 -0.92 -1.49 11.44
N ARG A 69 0.06 -1.31 12.32
CA ARG A 69 1.39 -0.80 11.95
C ARG A 69 2.16 -1.76 11.04
N ALA A 70 2.04 -3.07 11.29
CA ALA A 70 2.64 -4.06 10.42
C ALA A 70 2.03 -4.00 9.01
N LEU A 71 0.71 -3.85 8.90
CA LEU A 71 0.01 -3.72 7.63
C LEU A 71 0.38 -2.42 6.89
N GLU A 72 0.54 -1.31 7.61
CA GLU A 72 1.06 -0.06 7.05
C GLU A 72 2.45 -0.26 6.43
N GLY A 73 3.36 -0.95 7.14
CA GLY A 73 4.69 -1.29 6.64
C GLY A 73 4.64 -2.10 5.33
N VAL A 74 3.80 -3.15 5.30
CA VAL A 74 3.60 -3.95 4.08
C VAL A 74 3.06 -3.12 2.93
N ALA A 75 2.14 -2.19 3.18
CA ALA A 75 1.59 -1.32 2.15
C ALA A 75 2.64 -0.35 1.59
N ILE A 76 3.52 0.18 2.44
CA ILE A 76 4.65 1.04 2.04
C ILE A 76 5.63 0.27 1.14
N ASP A 77 5.99 -0.95 1.51
CA ASP A 77 6.88 -1.81 0.72
C ASP A 77 6.26 -2.13 -0.66
N LEU A 78 4.99 -2.53 -0.67
CA LEU A 78 4.26 -2.81 -1.91
C LEU A 78 4.18 -1.57 -2.81
N ARG A 79 4.00 -0.36 -2.24
CA ARG A 79 4.01 0.88 -3.02
C ARG A 79 5.36 1.10 -3.71
N ALA A 80 6.47 0.82 -3.03
CA ALA A 80 7.80 0.92 -3.62
C ALA A 80 7.98 -0.07 -4.78
N ASP A 81 7.52 -1.31 -4.62
CA ASP A 81 7.57 -2.33 -5.67
C ASP A 81 6.73 -1.95 -6.90
N VAL A 82 5.51 -1.47 -6.68
CA VAL A 82 4.62 -1.01 -7.76
C VAL A 82 5.23 0.19 -8.48
N TRP A 83 5.87 1.12 -7.76
CA TRP A 83 6.57 2.25 -8.36
C TRP A 83 7.69 1.77 -9.29
N ILE A 84 8.51 0.80 -8.86
CA ILE A 84 9.57 0.22 -9.68
C ILE A 84 8.99 -0.47 -10.92
N ALA A 85 7.93 -1.27 -10.75
CA ALA A 85 7.25 -1.94 -11.86
C ALA A 85 6.72 -0.92 -12.90
N ARG A 86 6.13 0.18 -12.42
CA ARG A 86 5.60 1.26 -13.26
C ARG A 86 6.71 1.92 -14.08
N GLN A 87 7.87 2.21 -13.47
CA GLN A 87 9.01 2.78 -14.18
C GLN A 87 9.55 1.84 -15.26
N ARG A 88 9.58 0.53 -15.00
CA ARG A 88 9.98 -0.48 -15.99
C ARG A 88 8.99 -0.53 -17.16
N ALA A 89 7.68 -0.49 -16.87
CA ALA A 89 6.66 -0.46 -17.91
C ALA A 89 6.76 0.81 -18.77
N ALA A 90 6.97 1.98 -18.15
CA ALA A 90 7.15 3.24 -18.86
C ALA A 90 8.39 3.24 -19.77
N ALA A 91 9.51 2.68 -19.30
CA ALA A 91 10.73 2.56 -20.09
C ALA A 91 10.58 1.67 -21.34
N ALA A 92 9.65 0.71 -21.31
CA ALA A 92 9.34 -0.15 -22.47
C ALA A 92 8.53 0.57 -23.56
N ILE A 93 7.99 1.76 -23.28
CA ILE A 93 7.27 2.61 -24.24
C ILE A 93 8.31 3.44 -25.03
N GLY A 94 9.18 2.76 -25.78
CA GLY A 94 10.23 3.41 -26.56
C GLY A 94 9.71 4.23 -27.77
N PRO A 95 10.52 5.14 -28.35
CA PRO A 95 10.12 6.05 -29.44
C PRO A 95 9.96 5.38 -30.83
N TRP A 96 10.09 4.06 -30.92
CA TRP A 96 10.29 3.32 -32.18
C TRP A 96 9.00 3.00 -32.96
N CYS A 97 7.83 3.36 -32.43
CA CYS A 97 6.51 3.22 -33.08
C CYS A 97 5.86 4.60 -33.28
N ARG A 98 6.58 5.53 -33.91
CA ARG A 98 6.02 6.79 -34.43
C ARG A 98 5.88 6.74 -35.94
#